data_AF-A0A924YQT6-F1
#
_entry.id   AF-A0A924YQT6-F1
#
_cell.length_a   1.000
_cell.length_b   1.000
_cell.length_c   1.000
_cell.angle_alpha   90.00
_cell.angle_beta   90.00
_cell.angle_gamma   90.00
#
_symmetry.space_group_name_H-M   'P 1'
#
loop_
_entity.id
_entity.type
_entity.pdbx_description
1 polymer ?
#
loop_
_entity_poly.entity_id
_entity_poly.type
_entity_poly.pdbx_seq_one_letter_code
_entity_poly.pdbx_strand_id
1 'polypeptide(L)'
;MMRKTVHLGTKLGSFASAADSVAETLEVELTTKRVERLTERIGRERVAQRELVIANWEALPLVEKLAAPPGIKAPAVAGVSCDGGRMQRCDLPADAKSH
;
A
#
# COMPACT_ATOMS: atom_id res chain seq x y z
N MET A 1 18.46 11.54 -16.18
CA MET A 1 19.59 10.64 -15.89
C MET A 1 19.29 9.77 -14.65
N MET A 2 19.29 10.30 -13.43
CA MET A 2 19.06 9.55 -12.17
C MET A 2 17.83 8.60 -12.18
N ARG A 3 16.65 9.06 -12.61
CA ARG A 3 15.43 8.23 -12.68
C ARG A 3 15.61 6.97 -13.54
N LYS A 4 16.27 7.11 -14.70
CA LYS A 4 16.50 5.99 -15.62
C LYS A 4 17.55 5.01 -15.06
N THR A 5 18.61 5.52 -14.43
CA THR A 5 19.60 4.70 -13.70
C THR A 5 18.96 3.85 -12.60
N VAL A 6 18.11 4.47 -11.76
CA VAL A 6 17.40 3.74 -10.70
C VAL A 6 16.43 2.71 -11.30
N HIS A 7 15.73 3.07 -12.39
CA HIS A 7 14.86 2.12 -13.09
C HIS A 7 15.64 0.87 -13.53
N LEU A 8 16.77 1.03 -14.22
CA LEU A 8 17.61 -0.09 -14.65
C LEU A 8 18.17 -0.89 -13.47
N GLY A 9 18.61 -0.20 -12.40
CA GLY A 9 19.05 -0.82 -11.16
C GLY A 9 17.99 -1.67 -10.46
N THR A 10 16.69 -1.40 -10.68
CA THR A 10 15.57 -2.22 -10.15
C THR A 10 15.07 -3.30 -11.10
N LYS A 11 15.44 -3.25 -12.39
CA LYS A 11 14.90 -4.15 -13.42
C LYS A 11 15.87 -5.25 -13.83
N LEU A 12 17.17 -5.02 -13.68
CA LEU A 12 18.20 -5.97 -14.06
C LEU A 12 18.62 -6.82 -12.86
N GLY A 13 19.18 -8.00 -13.15
CA GLY A 13 19.54 -8.99 -12.13
C GLY A 13 20.73 -8.60 -11.24
N SER A 14 21.46 -7.54 -11.57
CA SER A 14 22.57 -7.05 -10.76
C SER A 14 22.86 -5.56 -11.01
N PHE A 15 23.53 -4.91 -10.06
CA PHE A 15 24.01 -3.54 -10.25
C PHE A 15 25.12 -3.42 -11.30
N ALA A 16 25.87 -4.49 -11.55
CA ALA A 16 26.88 -4.51 -12.61
C ALA A 16 26.20 -4.46 -13.98
N SER A 17 25.22 -5.34 -14.22
CA SER A 17 24.42 -5.33 -15.44
C SER A 17 23.67 -4.01 -15.63
N ALA A 18 23.23 -3.38 -14.54
CA ALA A 18 22.63 -2.05 -14.59
C ALA A 18 23.63 -0.94 -14.92
N ALA A 19 24.87 -1.02 -14.45
CA ALA A 19 25.93 -0.09 -14.83
C ALA A 19 26.25 -0.22 -16.33
N ASP A 20 26.40 -1.44 -16.84
CA ASP A 20 26.63 -1.71 -18.28
C ASP A 20 25.48 -1.16 -19.13
N SER A 21 24.24 -1.42 -18.71
CA SER A 21 23.05 -0.92 -19.41
C SER A 21 22.93 0.61 -19.33
N VAL A 22 23.38 1.24 -18.24
CA VAL A 22 23.43 2.70 -18.12
C VAL A 22 24.48 3.29 -19.05
N ALA A 23 25.67 2.67 -19.15
CA ALA A 23 26.70 3.09 -20.08
C ALA A 23 26.20 3.02 -21.53
N GLU A 24 25.55 1.93 -21.92
CA GLU A 24 25.02 1.73 -23.27
C GLU A 24 23.82 2.64 -23.58
N THR A 25 22.81 2.68 -22.71
CA THR A 25 21.50 3.30 -23.04
C THR A 25 21.41 4.77 -22.67
N LEU A 26 22.24 5.22 -21.72
CA LEU A 26 22.28 6.61 -21.27
C LEU A 26 23.57 7.30 -21.67
N GLU A 27 24.53 6.57 -22.28
CA GLU A 27 25.83 7.09 -22.72
C GLU A 27 26.60 7.76 -21.57
N VAL A 28 26.46 7.20 -20.35
CA VAL A 28 27.16 7.70 -19.16
C VAL A 28 27.81 6.55 -18.40
N GLU A 29 29.11 6.67 -18.22
CA GLU A 29 29.90 5.79 -17.35
C GLU A 29 29.58 6.04 -15.88
N LEU A 30 29.03 5.03 -15.21
CA LEU A 30 28.85 5.01 -13.76
C LEU A 30 29.45 3.74 -13.20
N THR A 31 30.14 3.86 -12.07
CA THR A 31 30.60 2.69 -11.35
C THR A 31 29.40 1.91 -10.79
N THR A 32 29.54 0.58 -10.72
CA THR A 32 28.56 -0.31 -10.08
C THR A 32 28.11 0.20 -8.71
N LYS A 33 29.05 0.65 -7.87
CA LYS A 33 28.75 1.21 -6.55
C LYS A 33 27.93 2.49 -6.59
N ARG A 34 28.07 3.31 -7.63
CA ARG A 34 27.25 4.52 -7.78
C ARG A 34 25.81 4.16 -8.15
N VAL A 35 25.62 3.16 -9.02
CA VAL A 35 24.29 2.64 -9.37
C VAL A 35 23.60 2.01 -8.15
N GLU A 36 24.32 1.20 -7.38
CA GLU A 36 23.86 0.61 -6.11
C GLU A 36 23.39 1.69 -5.14
N ARG A 37 24.26 2.66 -4.77
CA ARG A 37 23.92 3.72 -3.81
C ARG A 37 22.72 4.55 -4.25
N LEU A 38 22.60 4.87 -5.54
CA LEU A 38 21.44 5.61 -6.05
C LEU A 38 20.16 4.79 -5.93
N THR A 39 20.22 3.50 -6.27
CA THR A 39 19.07 2.59 -6.22
C THR A 39 18.62 2.38 -4.78
N GLU A 40 19.54 2.09 -3.86
CA GLU A 40 19.24 1.89 -2.44
C GLU A 40 18.73 3.16 -1.75
N ARG A 41 19.30 4.33 -2.09
CA ARG A 41 18.81 5.60 -1.54
C ARG A 41 17.35 5.83 -1.91
N ILE A 42 17.00 5.70 -3.18
CA ILE A 42 15.60 5.85 -3.63
C ILE A 42 14.73 4.72 -3.07
N GLY A 43 15.26 3.49 -2.96
CA GLY A 43 14.57 2.38 -2.31
C GLY A 43 14.17 2.70 -0.87
N ARG A 44 15.10 3.24 -0.07
CA ARG A 44 14.83 3.68 1.31
C ARG A 44 13.80 4.80 1.38
N GLU A 45 13.88 5.79 0.49
CA GLU A 45 12.87 6.86 0.40
C GLU A 45 11.48 6.29 0.11
N ARG A 46 11.37 5.28 -0.79
CA ARG A 46 10.10 4.61 -1.11
C ARG A 46 9.55 3.79 0.06
N VAL A 47 10.41 3.12 0.80
CA VAL A 47 10.03 2.37 2.01
C VAL A 47 9.47 3.33 3.06
N ALA A 48 10.18 4.43 3.34
CA ALA A 48 9.73 5.45 4.29
C ALA A 48 8.39 6.10 3.87
N GLN A 49 8.21 6.40 2.58
CA GLN A 49 6.93 6.88 2.05
C GLN A 49 5.80 5.87 2.29
N ARG A 50 6.04 4.58 2.05
CA ARG A 50 5.06 3.52 2.28
C ARG A 50 4.72 3.41 3.77
N GLU A 51 5.72 3.44 4.65
CA GLU A 51 5.52 3.39 6.10
C GLU A 51 4.69 4.56 6.60
N LEU A 52 4.94 5.77 6.10
CA LEU A 52 4.12 6.95 6.41
C LEU A 52 2.67 6.76 5.95
N VAL A 53 2.46 6.26 4.73
CA VAL A 53 1.12 6.01 4.19
C VAL A 53 0.37 4.96 5.02
N ILE A 54 1.05 3.88 5.43
CA ILE A 54 0.49 2.86 6.30
C ILE A 54 0.11 3.46 7.66
N ALA A 55 1.03 4.18 8.31
CA ALA A 55 0.77 4.79 9.61
C ALA A 55 -0.41 5.78 9.56
N ASN A 56 -0.48 6.60 8.51
CA ASN A 56 -1.59 7.51 8.29
C ASN A 56 -2.92 6.76 8.12
N TRP A 57 -2.93 5.67 7.36
CA TRP A 57 -4.14 4.85 7.18
C TRP A 57 -4.54 4.13 8.48
N GLU A 58 -3.58 3.58 9.23
CA GLU A 58 -3.82 2.89 10.50
C GLU A 58 -4.42 3.82 11.56
N ALA A 59 -4.03 5.10 11.56
CA ALA A 59 -4.57 6.12 12.45
C ALA A 59 -6.00 6.57 12.12
N LEU A 60 -6.53 6.23 10.92
CA LEU A 60 -7.89 6.60 10.55
C LEU A 60 -8.93 5.89 11.44
N PRO A 61 -10.01 6.57 11.85
CA PRO A 61 -11.20 5.93 12.41
C PRO A 61 -11.77 4.86 11.46
N LEU A 62 -12.44 3.85 12.02
CA LEU A 62 -12.98 2.74 11.22
C LEU A 62 -13.89 3.21 10.07
N VAL A 63 -14.72 4.23 10.31
CA VAL A 63 -15.63 4.79 9.30
C VAL A 63 -14.85 5.38 8.12
N GLU A 64 -13.73 6.05 8.39
CA GLU A 64 -12.89 6.66 7.35
C GLU A 64 -12.09 5.61 6.56
N LYS A 65 -11.66 4.51 7.21
CA LYS A 65 -11.02 3.38 6.52
C LYS A 65 -11.93 2.69 5.50
N LEU A 66 -13.24 2.71 5.76
CA LEU A 66 -14.27 2.10 4.91
C LEU A 66 -14.88 3.10 3.91
N ALA A 67 -14.49 4.37 3.97
CA ALA A 67 -14.98 5.38 3.06
C ALA A 67 -14.57 5.03 1.61
N ALA A 68 -15.52 5.14 0.69
CA ALA A 68 -15.22 5.01 -0.72
C ALA A 68 -14.25 6.14 -1.15
N PRO A 69 -13.35 5.90 -2.12
CA PRO A 69 -12.53 6.95 -2.68
C PRO A 69 -13.39 8.12 -3.19
N PRO A 70 -12.94 9.38 -3.09
CA PRO A 70 -13.69 10.53 -3.56
C PRO A 70 -14.15 10.36 -5.02
N GLY A 71 -15.44 10.62 -5.28
CA GLY A 71 -16.03 10.51 -6.61
C GLY A 71 -16.43 9.09 -7.03
N ILE A 72 -16.18 8.06 -6.21
CA ILE A 72 -16.65 6.70 -6.47
C ILE A 72 -17.98 6.46 -5.76
N LYS A 73 -19.05 6.30 -6.55
CA LYS A 73 -20.32 5.80 -6.03
C LYS A 73 -20.26 4.27 -5.99
N ALA A 74 -20.45 3.68 -4.82
CA ALA A 74 -20.56 2.23 -4.69
C ALA A 74 -21.72 1.72 -5.56
N PRO A 75 -21.57 0.56 -6.23
CA PRO A 75 -22.67 -0.04 -6.97
C PRO A 75 -23.81 -0.39 -6.01
N ALA A 76 -25.05 -0.34 -6.51
CA ALA A 76 -26.18 -0.83 -5.75
C ALA A 76 -26.05 -2.34 -5.56
N VAL A 77 -25.90 -2.78 -4.31
CA VAL A 77 -25.84 -4.20 -3.94
C VAL A 77 -26.99 -4.53 -3.00
N ALA A 78 -27.57 -5.72 -3.14
CA ALA A 78 -28.52 -6.26 -2.18
C ALA A 78 -27.79 -7.25 -1.27
N GLY A 79 -27.71 -6.95 0.02
CA GLY A 79 -27.27 -7.90 1.02
C GLY A 79 -28.43 -8.81 1.41
N VAL A 80 -28.38 -10.09 1.04
CA VAL A 80 -29.33 -11.10 1.52
C VAL A 80 -28.73 -11.71 2.79
N SER A 81 -29.14 -11.22 3.95
CA SER A 81 -28.90 -11.92 5.21
C SER A 81 -30.05 -12.90 5.44
N CYS A 82 -29.77 -14.20 5.32
CA CYS A 82 -30.66 -15.19 5.89
C CYS A 82 -30.57 -15.07 7.40
N ASP A 83 -31.54 -14.42 8.04
CA ASP A 83 -31.74 -14.62 9.47
C ASP A 83 -31.95 -16.13 9.65
N GLY A 84 -31.08 -16.77 10.43
CA GLY A 84 -31.00 -18.23 10.58
C GLY A 84 -32.21 -18.84 11.30
N GLY A 85 -33.37 -18.19 11.25
CA GLY A 85 -34.62 -18.60 11.88
C GLY A 85 -34.58 -18.57 13.40
N ARG A 86 -33.59 -17.89 14.01
CA ARG A 86 -33.49 -17.82 15.47
C ARG A 86 -34.21 -16.59 15.95
N MET A 87 -35.43 -16.80 16.45
CA MET A 87 -36.18 -15.79 17.20
C MET A 87 -35.33 -15.29 18.38
N GLN A 88 -34.91 -14.04 18.30
CA GLN A 88 -34.33 -13.34 19.45
C GLN A 88 -35.47 -13.02 20.41
N ARG A 89 -35.57 -13.78 21.52
CA ARG A 89 -36.51 -13.46 22.59
C ARG A 89 -36.03 -12.19 23.29
N CYS A 90 -36.80 -11.11 23.16
CA CYS A 90 -36.58 -9.85 23.87
C CYS A 90 -37.28 -9.83 25.25
N ASP A 91 -37.47 -11.00 25.85
CA ASP A 91 -38.08 -11.11 27.16
C ASP A 91 -36.98 -10.72 28.17
N LEU A 92 -37.14 -9.56 28.82
CA LEU A 92 -36.35 -9.21 29.99
C LEU A 92 -36.69 -10.21 31.11
N PRO A 93 -35.70 -10.90 31.72
CA PRO A 93 -35.97 -11.64 32.95
C PRO A 93 -36.46 -10.65 34.03
N ALA A 94 -37.32 -11.12 34.94
CA ALA A 94 -38.08 -10.25 35.86
C ALA A 94 -37.19 -9.38 36.79
N ASP A 95 -35.92 -9.72 36.90
CA ASP A 95 -34.88 -9.06 37.68
C ASP A 95 -33.91 -8.19 36.84
N ALA A 96 -34.11 -8.13 35.53
CA ALA A 96 -33.28 -7.31 34.66
C ALA A 96 -33.47 -5.83 34.98
N LYS A 97 -32.43 -5.20 35.51
CA LYS A 97 -32.32 -3.74 35.59
C LYS A 97 -31.53 -3.26 34.38
N SER A 98 -32.06 -2.27 33.66
CA SER A 98 -31.28 -1.60 32.61
C SER A 98 -30.02 -1.00 33.24
N HIS A 99 -28.88 -1.19 32.59
CA HIS A 99 -27.64 -0.50 32.94
C HIS A 99 -27.77 1.01 32.77
#